data_AF-A0A0Q9JYM2-F1
#
_entry.id   AF-A0A0Q9JYM2-F1
#
_cell.length_a   1.000
_cell.length_b   1.000
_cell.length_c   1.000
_cell.angle_alpha   90.00
_cell.angle_beta   90.00
_cell.angle_gamma   90.00
#
_symmetry.space_group_name_H-M   'P 1'
#
loop_
_entity.id
_entity.type
_entity.pdbx_description
1 polymer ?
#
loop_
_entity_poly.entity_id
_entity_poly.type
_entity_poly.pdbx_seq_one_letter_code
_entity_poly.pdbx_strand_id
1 'polypeptide(L)'
;MPDTTLDEQTDKSAGPIIHLPTKVSRTSLIENGMLTLNEWGANHICKVCIANSGSCCRDCRHLLDGVGCQRRNTSCTAWLCGFHKFLLYEVGQLEEWNNFWHQVPGQDYREDFTPEYIVIDKALRRQKQTMEHLGEALAADLQEMERSHIAIGIIITLREKLDKNIDQLTTVENDPKKQIRLRRKIKVLTSGFERFHHLLKKYHEQQADVISP
;
A
#
# COMPACT_ATOMS: atom_id res chain seq x y z
N MET A 1 -59.23 -28.03 -13.57
CA MET A 1 -58.92 -26.66 -13.09
C MET A 1 -57.81 -26.78 -12.06
N PRO A 2 -56.79 -25.91 -12.09
CA PRO A 2 -55.47 -26.23 -12.65
C PRO A 2 -54.44 -26.77 -11.64
N ASP A 3 -53.49 -27.51 -12.21
CA ASP A 3 -52.20 -27.94 -11.67
C ASP A 3 -51.39 -26.76 -11.13
N THR A 4 -50.88 -26.90 -9.91
CA THR A 4 -49.91 -25.98 -9.32
C THR A 4 -48.51 -26.56 -9.50
N THR A 5 -47.85 -26.20 -10.60
CA THR A 5 -46.42 -26.46 -10.78
C THR A 5 -45.60 -25.54 -9.88
N LEU A 6 -44.86 -26.15 -8.95
CA LEU A 6 -43.76 -25.52 -8.23
C LEU A 6 -42.66 -25.16 -9.23
N ASP A 7 -42.49 -23.87 -9.52
CA ASP A 7 -41.28 -23.38 -10.18
C ASP A 7 -40.17 -23.25 -9.13
N GLU A 8 -39.31 -24.27 -9.10
CA GLU A 8 -37.96 -24.20 -8.57
C GLU A 8 -37.17 -23.14 -9.35
N GLN A 9 -37.04 -21.93 -8.78
CA GLN A 9 -36.00 -21.01 -9.21
C GLN A 9 -34.66 -21.46 -8.62
N THR A 10 -34.05 -22.42 -9.30
CA THR A 10 -32.65 -22.80 -9.16
C THR A 10 -31.72 -21.59 -9.27
N ASP A 11 -30.90 -21.46 -8.23
CA ASP A 11 -29.68 -20.69 -8.10
C ASP A 11 -28.90 -20.59 -9.44
N LYS A 12 -28.93 -19.41 -10.05
CA LYS A 12 -28.00 -19.06 -11.14
C LYS A 12 -26.67 -18.63 -10.53
N SER A 13 -25.84 -19.64 -10.28
CA SER A 13 -24.41 -19.67 -10.60
C SER A 13 -23.77 -18.29 -10.82
N ALA A 14 -23.03 -17.84 -9.81
CA ALA A 14 -22.03 -16.79 -9.95
C ALA A 14 -20.96 -17.27 -10.94
N GLY A 15 -21.14 -16.90 -12.22
CA GLY A 15 -20.10 -17.05 -13.23
C GLY A 15 -18.86 -16.25 -12.86
N PRO A 16 -17.66 -16.65 -13.32
CA PRO A 16 -16.45 -15.88 -13.09
C PRO A 16 -16.62 -14.50 -13.73
N ILE A 17 -16.46 -13.44 -12.94
CA ILE A 17 -16.43 -12.07 -13.45
C ILE A 17 -15.22 -11.96 -14.38
N ILE A 18 -15.45 -12.03 -15.69
CA ILE A 18 -14.44 -11.77 -16.71
C ILE A 18 -14.16 -10.27 -16.65
N HIS A 19 -13.09 -9.87 -15.98
CA HIS A 19 -12.58 -8.51 -16.08
C HIS A 19 -12.02 -8.32 -17.49
N LEU A 20 -12.70 -7.52 -18.32
CA LEU A 20 -12.19 -7.19 -19.65
C LEU A 20 -10.96 -6.27 -19.54
N PRO A 21 -9.90 -6.53 -20.31
CA PRO A 21 -8.74 -5.65 -20.37
C PRO A 21 -9.17 -4.23 -20.75
N THR A 22 -8.72 -3.25 -19.98
CA THR A 22 -9.11 -1.84 -20.15
C THR A 22 -7.92 -1.03 -20.64
N LYS A 23 -8.12 -0.25 -21.70
CA LYS A 23 -7.11 0.70 -22.18
C LYS A 23 -7.13 1.95 -21.30
N VAL A 24 -5.98 2.30 -20.71
CA VAL A 24 -5.82 3.46 -19.82
C VAL A 24 -4.66 4.33 -20.29
N SER A 25 -4.72 5.63 -20.02
CA SER A 25 -3.60 6.53 -20.25
C SER A 25 -2.60 6.46 -19.10
N ARG A 26 -1.33 6.75 -19.37
CA ARG A 26 -0.28 6.85 -18.35
C ARG A 26 -0.62 7.92 -17.29
N THR A 27 -1.15 9.06 -17.72
CA THR A 27 -1.56 10.14 -16.79
C THR A 27 -2.63 9.66 -15.83
N SER A 28 -3.70 9.04 -16.34
CA SER A 28 -4.78 8.52 -15.49
C SER A 28 -4.31 7.39 -14.57
N LEU A 29 -3.32 6.59 -15.00
CA LEU A 29 -2.69 5.56 -14.17
C LEU A 29 -1.96 6.16 -12.97
N ILE A 30 -1.14 7.20 -13.21
CA ILE A 30 -0.41 7.92 -12.16
C ILE A 30 -1.39 8.60 -11.21
N GLU A 31 -2.40 9.31 -11.74
CA GLU A 31 -3.42 9.99 -10.93
C GLU A 31 -4.21 9.00 -10.06
N ASN A 32 -4.63 7.87 -10.60
CA ASN A 32 -5.36 6.86 -9.86
C ASN A 32 -4.51 6.22 -8.74
N GLY A 33 -3.25 5.91 -9.04
CA GLY A 33 -2.30 5.44 -8.04
C GLY A 33 -2.07 6.45 -6.92
N MET A 34 -1.95 7.73 -7.27
CA MET A 34 -1.79 8.83 -6.31
C MET A 34 -3.02 9.02 -5.43
N LEU A 35 -4.22 9.02 -6.01
CA LEU A 35 -5.46 9.10 -5.26
C LEU A 35 -5.58 7.95 -4.28
N THR A 36 -5.29 6.73 -4.73
CA THR A 36 -5.33 5.53 -3.87
C THR A 36 -4.33 5.62 -2.72
N LEU A 37 -3.09 6.02 -2.98
CA LEU A 37 -2.10 6.24 -1.93
C LEU A 37 -2.53 7.32 -0.93
N ASN A 38 -3.16 8.38 -1.39
CA ASN A 38 -3.66 9.45 -0.53
C ASN A 38 -4.81 8.98 0.35
N GLU A 39 -5.76 8.21 -0.20
CA GLU A 39 -6.84 7.54 0.54
C GLU A 39 -6.29 6.53 1.55
N TRP A 40 -5.07 6.02 1.34
CA TRP A 40 -4.35 5.18 2.29
C TRP A 40 -3.48 5.98 3.27
N GLY A 41 -3.58 7.32 3.29
CA GLY A 41 -2.87 8.16 4.23
C GLY A 41 -1.37 8.33 3.92
N ALA A 42 -0.94 8.03 2.69
CA ALA A 42 0.46 8.16 2.29
C ALA A 42 1.01 9.59 2.51
N ASN A 43 0.17 10.61 2.34
CA ASN A 43 0.53 12.02 2.53
C ASN A 43 1.00 12.33 3.96
N HIS A 44 0.35 11.75 4.98
CA HIS A 44 0.71 11.96 6.38
C HIS A 44 2.12 11.43 6.65
N ILE A 45 2.40 10.21 6.19
CA ILE A 45 3.70 9.55 6.32
C ILE A 45 4.79 10.32 5.56
N CYS A 46 4.50 10.72 4.31
CA CYS A 46 5.44 11.45 3.46
C CYS A 46 5.86 12.78 4.09
N LYS A 47 4.93 13.54 4.69
CA LYS A 47 5.23 14.80 5.37
C LYS A 47 6.27 14.63 6.47
N VAL A 48 6.12 13.60 7.32
CA VAL A 48 7.09 13.29 8.38
C VAL A 48 8.45 12.90 7.78
N CYS A 49 8.45 12.08 6.73
CA CYS A 49 9.67 11.68 6.06
C CYS A 49 10.42 12.86 5.43
N ILE A 50 9.73 13.75 4.72
CA ILE A 50 10.32 14.93 4.07
C ILE A 50 10.92 15.88 5.11
N ALA A 51 10.19 16.15 6.19
CA ALA A 51 10.65 17.04 7.27
C ALA A 51 11.93 16.54 7.96
N ASN A 52 12.15 15.23 7.97
CA ASN A 52 13.24 14.59 8.71
C ASN A 52 14.35 14.02 7.82
N SER A 53 14.54 14.58 6.61
CA SER A 53 15.52 14.12 5.61
C SER A 53 15.36 12.65 5.19
N GLY A 54 14.21 12.05 5.51
CA GLY A 54 13.82 10.67 5.28
C GLY A 54 12.98 10.46 4.03
N SER A 55 12.97 11.41 3.09
CA SER A 55 12.24 11.26 1.82
C SER A 55 12.77 10.06 1.03
N CYS A 56 11.86 9.27 0.46
CA CYS A 56 12.22 8.20 -0.49
C CYS A 56 12.68 8.78 -1.84
N CYS A 57 12.33 10.03 -2.12
CA CYS A 57 12.80 10.79 -3.27
C CYS A 57 14.11 11.55 -3.00
N ARG A 58 14.86 11.20 -1.95
CA ARG A 58 16.15 11.85 -1.63
C ARG A 58 17.05 11.84 -2.88
N ASP A 59 17.63 13.00 -3.18
CA ASP A 59 18.46 13.27 -4.36
C ASP A 59 17.71 13.24 -5.72
N CYS A 60 16.38 13.22 -5.72
CA CYS A 60 15.60 13.43 -6.94
C CYS A 60 15.56 14.92 -7.28
N ARG A 61 15.94 15.30 -8.50
CA ARG A 61 15.84 16.69 -9.00
C ARG A 61 14.43 17.29 -9.00
N HIS A 62 13.42 16.44 -8.84
CA HIS A 62 12.01 16.85 -8.78
C HIS A 62 11.49 16.92 -7.34
N LEU A 63 12.29 16.61 -6.33
CA LEU A 63 11.91 16.80 -4.93
C LEU A 63 12.15 18.26 -4.54
N LEU A 64 11.12 18.94 -4.05
CA LEU A 64 11.23 20.27 -3.45
C LEU A 64 11.08 20.16 -1.93
N ASP A 65 12.01 20.75 -1.19
CA ASP A 65 12.02 20.73 0.27
C ASP A 65 10.74 21.35 0.85
N GLY A 66 10.16 20.68 1.86
CA GLY A 66 8.91 21.09 2.49
C GLY A 66 7.64 20.93 1.63
N VAL A 67 7.76 20.66 0.33
CA VAL A 67 6.61 20.50 -0.59
C VAL A 67 6.43 19.06 -1.05
N GLY A 68 7.52 18.39 -1.44
CA GLY A 68 7.50 17.02 -1.97
C GLY A 68 7.80 16.94 -3.47
N CYS A 69 7.52 15.78 -4.07
CA CYS A 69 7.83 15.51 -5.48
C CYS A 69 6.94 16.35 -6.41
N GLN A 70 7.55 17.10 -7.33
CA GLN A 70 6.89 17.96 -8.31
C GLN A 70 6.60 17.25 -9.64
N ARG A 71 7.14 16.05 -9.84
CA ARG A 71 7.00 15.29 -11.09
C ARG A 71 7.02 13.80 -10.83
N ARG A 72 5.98 13.30 -10.17
CA ARG A 72 5.82 11.86 -9.95
C ARG A 72 5.52 11.19 -11.28
N ASN A 73 6.20 10.08 -11.54
CA ASN A 73 6.05 9.28 -12.74
C ASN A 73 5.46 7.90 -12.36
N THR A 74 5.32 7.00 -13.33
CA THR A 74 4.76 5.66 -13.12
C THR A 74 5.56 4.87 -12.08
N SER A 75 6.88 4.77 -12.25
CA SER A 75 7.78 4.04 -11.34
C SER A 75 7.79 4.58 -9.92
N CYS A 76 7.82 5.91 -9.77
CA CYS A 76 7.73 6.58 -8.47
C CYS A 76 6.37 6.40 -7.82
N THR A 77 5.30 6.24 -8.61
CA THR A 77 3.96 5.93 -8.08
C THR A 77 3.91 4.50 -7.61
N ALA A 78 4.33 3.55 -8.43
CA ALA A 78 4.34 2.12 -8.12
C ALA A 78 5.21 1.74 -6.92
N TRP A 79 6.37 2.40 -6.77
CA TRP A 79 7.31 2.07 -5.72
C TRP A 79 6.89 2.66 -4.37
N LEU A 80 6.63 1.75 -3.43
CA LEU A 80 6.39 2.06 -2.02
C LEU A 80 7.70 2.11 -1.22
N CYS A 81 7.84 3.12 -0.36
CA CYS A 81 8.90 3.09 0.66
C CYS A 81 8.53 2.11 1.79
N GLY A 82 9.49 1.76 2.65
CA GLY A 82 9.27 0.79 3.74
C GLY A 82 8.11 1.11 4.68
N PHE A 83 7.76 2.38 4.91
CA PHE A 83 6.59 2.73 5.73
C PHE A 83 5.26 2.50 5.00
N HIS A 84 5.16 2.86 3.72
CA HIS A 84 3.96 2.54 2.93
C HIS A 84 3.83 1.04 2.72
N LYS A 85 4.94 0.34 2.45
CA LYS A 85 4.95 -1.14 2.41
C LYS A 85 4.44 -1.74 3.71
N PHE A 86 4.90 -1.22 4.85
CA PHE A 86 4.46 -1.67 6.17
C PHE A 86 2.96 -1.47 6.38
N LEU A 87 2.45 -0.27 6.10
CA LEU A 87 1.02 0.02 6.21
C LEU A 87 0.20 -0.97 5.37
N LEU A 88 0.53 -1.10 4.08
CA LEU A 88 -0.20 -1.97 3.15
C LEU A 88 -0.05 -3.46 3.50
N TYR A 89 1.09 -3.85 4.08
CA TYR A 89 1.31 -5.21 4.57
C TYR A 89 0.37 -5.53 5.74
N GLU A 90 0.24 -4.62 6.72
CA GLU A 90 -0.60 -4.83 7.90
C GLU A 90 -2.11 -4.84 7.56
N VAL A 91 -2.53 -4.12 6.50
CA VAL A 91 -3.93 -4.13 6.03
C VAL A 91 -4.20 -5.14 4.92
N GLY A 92 -3.22 -5.98 4.55
CA GLY A 92 -3.38 -7.02 3.53
C GLY A 92 -3.55 -6.51 2.09
N GLN A 93 -3.12 -5.28 1.79
CA GLN A 93 -3.24 -4.64 0.46
C GLN A 93 -1.95 -4.66 -0.36
N LEU A 94 -0.81 -5.04 0.25
CA LEU A 94 0.49 -4.97 -0.41
C LEU A 94 0.60 -5.86 -1.66
N GLU A 95 0.05 -7.08 -1.59
CA GLU A 95 0.10 -8.01 -2.72
C GLU A 95 -0.74 -7.51 -3.90
N GLU A 96 -1.94 -7.01 -3.64
CA GLU A 96 -2.80 -6.43 -4.68
C GLU A 96 -2.13 -5.23 -5.35
N TRP A 97 -1.53 -4.33 -4.56
CA TRP A 97 -0.77 -3.21 -5.09
C TRP A 97 0.37 -3.67 -6.01
N ASN A 98 1.19 -4.62 -5.54
CA ASN A 98 2.32 -5.12 -6.32
C ASN A 98 1.86 -5.80 -7.61
N ASN A 99 0.80 -6.61 -7.55
CA ASN A 99 0.23 -7.29 -8.71
C ASN A 99 -0.33 -6.31 -9.74
N PHE A 100 -1.00 -5.24 -9.28
CA PHE A 100 -1.49 -4.18 -10.16
C PHE A 100 -0.34 -3.50 -10.91
N TRP A 101 0.72 -3.10 -10.22
CA TRP A 101 1.84 -2.42 -10.87
C TRP A 101 2.71 -3.36 -11.69
N HIS A 102 2.74 -4.66 -11.41
CA HIS A 102 3.52 -5.63 -12.20
C HIS A 102 3.05 -5.72 -13.67
N GLN A 103 1.76 -5.44 -13.95
CA GLN A 103 1.23 -5.45 -15.31
C GLN A 103 1.61 -4.19 -16.12
N VAL A 104 2.15 -3.16 -15.47
CA VAL A 104 2.46 -1.87 -16.10
C VAL A 104 3.88 -1.89 -16.67
N PRO A 105 4.08 -1.85 -18.00
CA PRO A 105 5.40 -1.93 -18.60
C PRO A 105 6.17 -0.61 -18.50
N GLY A 106 7.50 -0.67 -18.69
CA GLY A 106 8.34 0.52 -18.82
C GLY A 106 8.70 1.21 -17.50
N GLN A 107 8.42 0.58 -16.36
CA GLN A 107 8.92 1.02 -15.07
C GLN A 107 10.41 0.72 -14.92
N ASP A 108 11.17 1.67 -14.37
CA ASP A 108 12.58 1.51 -14.02
C ASP A 108 12.95 2.38 -12.81
N TYR A 109 14.13 2.16 -12.22
CA TYR A 109 14.60 2.86 -11.04
C TYR A 109 14.68 4.38 -11.29
N ARG A 110 13.68 5.12 -10.77
CA ARG A 110 13.51 6.57 -10.92
C ARG A 110 13.31 7.07 -12.36
N GLU A 111 13.21 6.16 -13.32
CA GLU A 111 12.94 6.45 -14.73
C GLU A 111 11.57 5.90 -15.14
N ASP A 112 10.98 6.44 -16.21
CA ASP A 112 9.65 6.04 -16.65
C ASP A 112 9.57 6.03 -18.18
N PHE A 113 9.52 4.81 -18.72
CA PHE A 113 9.37 4.49 -20.14
C PHE A 113 7.97 3.95 -20.45
N THR A 114 7.02 4.10 -19.52
CA THR A 114 5.65 3.62 -19.70
C THR A 114 5.05 4.30 -20.94
N PRO A 115 4.49 3.53 -21.90
CA PRO A 115 3.82 4.08 -23.06
C PRO A 115 2.65 5.00 -22.66
N GLU A 116 2.31 5.96 -23.52
CA GLU A 116 1.22 6.91 -23.23
C GLU A 116 -0.13 6.21 -22.99
N TYR A 117 -0.34 5.06 -23.62
CA TYR A 117 -1.50 4.20 -23.40
C TYR A 117 -1.06 2.76 -23.19
N ILE A 118 -1.65 2.10 -22.20
CA ILE A 118 -1.44 0.69 -21.89
C ILE A 118 -2.78 -0.03 -21.75
N VAL A 119 -2.74 -1.35 -21.79
CA VAL A 119 -3.89 -2.21 -21.48
C VAL A 119 -3.61 -2.85 -20.12
N ILE A 120 -4.57 -2.73 -19.20
CA ILE A 120 -4.50 -3.36 -17.88
C ILE A 120 -5.58 -4.43 -17.76
N ASP A 121 -5.23 -5.58 -17.20
CA ASP A 121 -6.15 -6.71 -17.02
C ASP A 121 -6.96 -6.57 -15.73
N LYS A 122 -6.33 -6.01 -14.69
CA LYS A 122 -6.93 -5.80 -13.38
C LYS A 122 -6.82 -4.34 -12.98
N ALA A 123 -7.95 -3.72 -12.69
CA ALA A 123 -7.98 -2.40 -12.08
C ALA A 123 -7.57 -2.49 -10.60
N LEU A 124 -6.87 -1.47 -10.10
CA LEU A 124 -6.58 -1.33 -8.69
C LEU A 124 -7.89 -1.15 -7.93
N ARG A 125 -8.22 -2.05 -6.99
CA ARG A 125 -9.45 -1.91 -6.21
C ARG A 125 -9.27 -0.79 -5.21
N ARG A 126 -10.20 0.15 -5.25
CA ARG A 126 -10.32 1.14 -4.19
C ARG A 126 -11.09 0.53 -3.03
N GLN A 127 -10.58 0.76 -1.84
CA GLN A 127 -11.26 0.37 -0.61
C GLN A 127 -12.55 1.19 -0.48
N LYS A 128 -13.62 0.54 0.02
CA LYS A 128 -14.91 1.23 0.26
C LYS A 128 -14.78 2.30 1.35
N GLN A 129 -13.81 2.15 2.24
CA GLN A 129 -13.48 3.08 3.31
C GLN A 129 -12.02 3.50 3.21
N THR A 130 -11.77 4.80 3.41
CA THR A 130 -10.43 5.36 3.49
C THR A 130 -9.67 4.82 4.71
N MET A 131 -8.36 4.63 4.55
CA MET A 131 -7.45 4.23 5.63
C MET A 131 -6.59 5.41 6.10
N GLU A 132 -7.01 6.64 5.78
CA GLU A 132 -6.26 7.86 6.10
C GLU A 132 -5.89 7.96 7.59
N HIS A 133 -6.81 7.58 8.48
CA HIS A 133 -6.59 7.58 9.92
C HIS A 133 -5.46 6.64 10.38
N LEU A 134 -5.24 5.51 9.69
CA LEU A 134 -4.10 4.61 9.95
C LEU A 134 -2.79 5.27 9.53
N GLY A 135 -2.78 5.91 8.36
CA GLY A 135 -1.62 6.67 7.88
C GLY A 135 -1.28 7.87 8.79
N GLU A 136 -2.30 8.56 9.30
CA GLU A 136 -2.16 9.65 10.29
C GLU A 136 -1.58 9.14 11.61
N ALA A 137 -2.09 8.03 12.15
CA ALA A 137 -1.58 7.45 13.39
C ALA A 137 -0.13 6.98 13.25
N LEU A 138 0.22 6.32 12.13
CA LEU A 138 1.60 5.95 11.84
C LEU A 138 2.51 7.19 11.73
N ALA A 139 2.04 8.26 11.08
CA ALA A 139 2.79 9.51 11.00
C ALA A 139 3.01 10.14 12.38
N ALA A 140 2.00 10.12 13.25
CA ALA A 140 2.12 10.62 14.63
C ALA A 140 3.16 9.83 15.43
N ASP A 141 3.14 8.49 15.35
CA ASP A 141 4.12 7.63 16.02
C ASP A 141 5.54 7.86 15.49
N LEU A 142 5.70 8.05 14.17
CA LEU A 142 7.00 8.38 13.57
C LEU A 142 7.51 9.74 14.05
N GLN A 143 6.64 10.73 14.20
CA GLN A 143 7.01 12.05 14.68
C GLN A 143 7.39 12.01 16.17
N GLU A 144 6.70 11.22 16.97
CA GLU A 144 7.04 11.00 18.39
C GLU A 144 8.38 10.26 18.54
N MET A 145 8.63 9.27 17.69
CA MET A 145 9.92 8.57 17.64
C MET A 145 11.07 9.49 17.29
N GLU A 146 10.90 10.37 16.29
CA GLU A 146 11.93 11.33 15.90
C GLU A 146 12.27 12.30 17.04
N ARG A 147 11.26 12.81 17.76
CA ARG A 147 11.46 13.73 18.91
C ARG A 147 12.12 13.06 20.12
N SER A 148 11.86 11.76 20.33
CA SER A 148 12.34 11.03 21.50
C SER A 148 13.73 10.40 21.31
N HIS A 149 14.16 10.21 20.06
CA HIS A 149 15.44 9.56 19.75
C HIS A 149 16.51 10.58 19.41
N ILE A 150 17.63 10.55 20.13
CA ILE A 150 18.79 11.44 19.91
C ILE A 150 19.56 11.07 18.62
N ALA A 151 19.33 9.86 18.08
CA ALA A 151 20.05 9.37 16.91
C ALA A 151 19.53 9.98 15.60
N ILE A 152 20.36 10.84 14.99
CA ILE A 152 20.12 11.39 13.65
C ILE A 152 19.91 10.25 12.65
N GLY A 153 18.85 10.35 11.83
CA GLY A 153 18.58 9.38 10.76
C GLY A 153 17.84 8.12 11.21
N ILE A 154 17.24 8.12 12.41
CA ILE A 154 16.40 7.00 12.88
C ILE A 154 15.27 6.67 11.90
N ILE A 155 14.59 7.68 11.36
CA ILE A 155 13.50 7.54 10.37
C ILE A 155 13.98 6.85 9.10
N ILE A 156 15.14 7.26 8.57
CA ILE A 156 15.76 6.65 7.37
C ILE A 156 16.08 5.19 7.65
N THR A 157 16.76 4.92 8.76
CA THR A 157 17.19 3.58 9.14
C THR A 157 16.01 2.64 9.34
N LEU A 158 14.95 3.11 10.00
CA LEU A 158 13.76 2.31 10.24
C LEU A 158 13.02 2.01 8.94
N ARG A 159 12.83 3.02 8.08
CA ARG A 159 12.23 2.87 6.75
C ARG A 159 12.95 1.78 5.94
N GLU A 160 14.28 1.83 5.86
CA GLU A 160 15.08 0.86 5.09
C GLU A 160 15.05 -0.54 5.70
N LYS A 161 15.03 -0.65 7.03
CA LYS A 161 14.88 -1.94 7.71
C LYS A 161 13.50 -2.53 7.43
N LEU A 162 12.43 -1.74 7.46
CA LEU A 162 11.08 -2.22 7.14
C LEU A 162 11.01 -2.68 5.69
N ASP A 163 11.46 -1.84 4.76
CA ASP A 163 11.52 -2.13 3.32
C ASP A 163 12.18 -3.50 3.05
N LYS A 164 13.40 -3.68 3.57
CA LYS A 164 14.17 -4.93 3.42
C LYS A 164 13.49 -6.14 4.03
N ASN A 165 12.91 -6.03 5.23
CA ASN A 165 12.28 -7.20 5.86
C ASN A 165 10.97 -7.58 5.17
N ILE A 166 10.23 -6.61 4.65
CA ILE A 166 8.99 -6.86 3.91
C ILE A 166 9.30 -7.46 2.54
N ASP A 167 10.27 -6.94 1.81
CA ASP A 167 10.69 -7.53 0.52
C ASP A 167 11.20 -8.96 0.68
N GLN A 168 11.92 -9.24 1.76
CA GLN A 168 12.30 -10.61 2.09
C GLN A 168 11.09 -11.48 2.46
N LEU A 169 10.06 -10.91 3.08
CA LEU A 169 8.88 -11.68 3.49
C LEU A 169 8.03 -12.05 2.27
N THR A 170 7.90 -11.15 1.29
CA THR A 170 7.13 -11.38 0.06
C THR A 170 7.82 -12.33 -0.92
N THR A 171 9.15 -12.44 -0.87
CA THR A 171 9.94 -13.32 -1.77
C THR A 171 10.26 -14.69 -1.18
N VAL A 172 10.07 -14.89 0.13
CA VAL A 172 10.35 -16.18 0.79
C VAL A 172 9.17 -17.12 0.60
N GLU A 173 9.24 -17.92 -0.45
CA GLU A 173 8.39 -19.07 -0.67
C GLU A 173 8.92 -20.28 0.13
N ASN A 174 8.03 -21.04 0.75
CA ASN A 174 8.31 -22.38 1.32
C ASN A 174 9.29 -22.47 2.52
N ASP A 175 9.59 -21.37 3.22
CA ASP A 175 10.31 -21.40 4.51
C ASP A 175 9.50 -20.74 5.65
N PRO A 176 8.62 -21.50 6.34
CA PRO A 176 7.81 -20.97 7.44
C PRO A 176 8.64 -20.42 8.60
N LYS A 177 9.82 -20.99 8.88
CA LYS A 177 10.67 -20.55 9.99
C LYS A 177 11.24 -19.16 9.70
N LYS A 178 11.70 -18.93 8.47
CA LYS A 178 12.18 -17.62 8.03
C LYS A 178 11.06 -16.59 7.97
N GLN A 179 9.86 -16.95 7.50
CA GLN A 179 8.70 -16.07 7.53
C GLN A 179 8.35 -15.63 8.96
N ILE A 180 8.27 -16.56 9.93
CA ILE A 180 8.02 -16.24 11.34
C ILE A 180 9.09 -15.28 11.89
N ARG A 181 10.37 -15.53 11.56
CA ARG A 181 11.47 -14.65 11.98
C ARG A 181 11.35 -13.24 11.42
N LEU A 182 10.99 -13.10 10.14
CA LEU A 182 10.81 -11.80 9.48
C LEU A 182 9.62 -11.03 10.09
N ARG A 183 8.48 -11.69 10.30
CA ARG A 183 7.32 -11.10 10.98
C ARG A 183 7.66 -10.62 12.39
N ARG A 184 8.44 -11.40 13.16
CA ARG A 184 8.94 -10.98 14.48
C ARG A 184 9.84 -9.75 14.39
N LYS A 185 10.73 -9.68 13.40
CA LYS A 185 11.59 -8.50 13.19
C LYS A 185 10.76 -7.26 12.88
N ILE A 186 9.78 -7.37 11.99
CA ILE A 186 8.85 -6.26 11.68
C ILE A 186 8.18 -5.79 12.97
N LYS A 187 7.59 -6.72 13.75
CA LYS A 187 6.93 -6.41 15.02
C LYS A 187 7.85 -5.70 16.03
N VAL A 188 9.13 -6.10 16.11
CA VAL A 188 10.12 -5.43 16.98
C VAL A 188 10.45 -4.03 16.46
N LEU A 189 10.63 -3.86 15.15
CA LEU A 189 10.93 -2.56 14.54
C LEU A 189 9.80 -1.55 14.76
N THR A 190 8.56 -2.02 14.85
CA THR A 190 7.37 -1.19 14.98
C THR A 190 6.77 -1.22 16.38
N SER A 191 7.47 -1.75 17.40
CA SER A 191 6.87 -1.97 18.72
C SER A 191 6.44 -0.69 19.43
N GLY A 192 7.06 0.45 19.10
CA GLY A 192 6.72 1.77 19.64
C GLY A 192 5.59 2.49 18.92
N PHE A 193 4.96 1.87 17.91
CA PHE A 193 3.86 2.51 17.14
C PHE A 193 2.51 2.29 17.81
N GLU A 194 2.35 2.79 19.04
CA GLU A 194 1.20 2.50 19.88
C GLU A 194 -0.11 2.98 19.26
N ARG A 195 -0.14 4.20 18.70
CA ARG A 195 -1.37 4.77 18.10
C ARG A 195 -1.77 3.97 16.87
N PHE A 196 -0.80 3.65 16.02
CA PHE A 196 -1.03 2.87 14.82
C PHE A 196 -1.56 1.48 15.16
N HIS A 197 -0.91 0.74 16.08
CA HIS A 197 -1.35 -0.61 16.45
C HIS A 197 -2.74 -0.64 17.06
N HIS A 198 -3.09 0.38 17.86
CA HIS A 198 -4.43 0.51 18.42
C HIS A 198 -5.50 0.68 17.34
N LEU A 199 -5.27 1.57 16.36
CA LEU A 199 -6.23 1.77 15.27
C LEU A 199 -6.24 0.59 14.29
N LEU A 200 -5.09 -0.04 14.03
CA LEU A 200 -5.00 -1.22 13.19
C LEU A 200 -5.83 -2.38 13.75
N LYS A 201 -5.78 -2.60 15.07
CA LYS A 201 -6.61 -3.60 15.74
C LYS A 201 -8.10 -3.35 15.50
N LYS A 202 -8.55 -2.09 15.66
CA LYS A 202 -9.96 -1.72 15.39
C LYS A 202 -10.34 -1.91 13.93
N TYR A 203 -9.43 -1.59 13.01
CA TYR A 203 -9.64 -1.81 11.59
C TYR A 203 -9.85 -3.29 11.27
N HIS A 204 -9.03 -4.19 11.84
CA HIS A 204 -9.20 -5.63 11.67
C HIS A 204 -10.50 -6.16 12.30
N GLU A 205 -10.90 -5.65 13.46
CA GLU A 205 -12.20 -5.99 14.10
C GLU A 205 -13.38 -5.61 13.18
N GLN A 206 -13.36 -4.40 12.62
CA GLN A 206 -14.41 -3.93 11.70
C GLN A 206 -14.47 -4.76 10.40
N GLN A 207 -13.32 -5.22 9.88
CA GLN A 207 -13.31 -6.09 8.70
C GLN A 207 -13.86 -7.49 9.00
N ALA A 208 -13.58 -8.04 10.18
CA ALA A 208 -14.11 -9.35 10.58
C ALA A 208 -15.65 -9.34 10.69
N ASP A 209 -16.22 -8.24 11.20
CA ASP A 209 -17.66 -8.05 11.31
C ASP A 209 -18.35 -7.90 9.94
N VAL A 210 -17.66 -7.37 8.92
CA VAL A 210 -18.19 -7.26 7.55
C VAL A 210 -18.18 -8.60 6.81
N ILE A 211 -17.31 -9.53 7.20
CA ILE A 211 -17.16 -10.86 6.56
C ILE A 211 -18.06 -11.92 7.22
N SER A 212 -18.67 -11.63 8.36
CA SER A 212 -19.65 -12.50 9.03
C SER A 212 -21.10 -12.00 8.87
N PRO A 213 -21.80 -12.33 7.77
CA PRO A 213 -23.26 -12.27 7.71
C PRO A 213 -23.93 -13.47 8.38
#